data_AF-A0A9X1SLF3-F1
#
_entry.id   AF-A0A9X1SLF3-F1
#
_cell.length_a   1.000
_cell.length_b   1.000
_cell.length_c   1.000
_cell.angle_alpha   90.00
_cell.angle_beta   90.00
_cell.angle_gamma   90.00
#
_symmetry.space_group_name_H-M   'P 1'
#
loop_
_entity.id
_entity.type
_entity.pdbx_description
1 polymer ?
#
loop_
_entity_poly.entity_id
_entity_poly.type
_entity_poly.pdbx_seq_one_letter_code
_entity_poly.pdbx_strand_id
1 'polypeptide(L)'
;MLKLNLPPSPAKIGAKSKQVLMVTNADLREPANVTCWPVQKKFEDKLEQALEQLGYSMKRAHPVSQSRGHGFISSQREGSDLFAAIEPDAPVIVLLTAWQYSHHIAPSLAHHRGPVLLLANFDGTWPGLVGMLCLAGTLTSLDKPYSRLWSESFDDKFFMQGLQTWLRYGSLQHKNNYLHDVAPTHPVMATLEGAVGRKVGEYILQHKEILGLFDTFCMGMINGVFPQQALVNIGMPLESLSQSALLVEMAKVPDELREACLNWYEARGMKFQFGEDNATELTREQVKEQCAMMIAMARFVKRFGLSAVGVQYQQGLKDSCAASDFAEGAIGSTERFPIPDEQGEIICPNQAIPCINEVDMGTAIPQTMLWRLLSSLGLPAETTLHDIRWGSEYRGTFYWDLEISGAVPFEHLKGGIAGATGYRQPPMFFPYGGSTICGQGKAGCFIWARAHYEGTNVVMHIGTGHGVELPDDEFERRRRATNYEWPLLNCVLDGVQRDDLMSGHQSNHITIAYVEQDKLGSVLRAFVAQALTQGIQVKVAGDALHALQKEA
;
A
#
# COMPACT_ATOMS: atom_id res chain seq x y z
N MET A 1 44.00 -6.88 30.26
CA MET A 1 43.75 -6.70 28.82
C MET A 1 42.44 -7.37 28.48
N LEU A 2 41.54 -6.70 27.76
CA LEU A 2 40.33 -7.34 27.25
C LEU A 2 40.68 -8.11 25.97
N LYS A 3 40.22 -9.36 25.85
CA LYS A 3 40.38 -10.17 24.64
C LYS A 3 39.13 -10.02 23.78
N LEU A 4 39.29 -9.39 22.62
CA LEU A 4 38.21 -9.26 21.64
C LEU A 4 38.05 -10.58 20.88
N ASN A 5 36.87 -11.18 20.96
CA ASN A 5 36.51 -12.40 20.22
C ASN A 5 35.26 -12.12 19.37
N LEU A 6 35.46 -11.57 18.16
CA LEU A 6 34.40 -11.40 17.17
C LEU A 6 34.44 -12.53 16.14
N PRO A 7 33.30 -12.96 15.57
CA PRO A 7 33.29 -13.79 14.38
C PRO A 7 34.09 -13.15 13.23
N PRO A 8 34.75 -13.93 12.37
CA PRO A 8 35.46 -13.39 11.22
C PRO A 8 34.50 -12.66 10.28
N SER A 9 34.93 -11.52 9.74
CA SER A 9 34.16 -10.80 8.72
C SER A 9 34.17 -11.56 7.38
N PRO A 10 33.09 -11.46 6.58
CA PRO A 10 33.04 -12.08 5.26
C PRO A 10 34.07 -11.46 4.30
N ALA A 11 34.44 -12.22 3.27
CA ALA A 11 35.27 -11.69 2.18
C ALA A 11 34.54 -10.56 1.45
N LYS A 12 35.28 -9.51 1.08
CA LYS A 12 34.69 -8.32 0.49
C LYS A 12 34.27 -8.51 -0.97
N ILE A 13 33.12 -7.92 -1.33
CA ILE A 13 32.50 -7.92 -2.65
C ILE A 13 32.56 -6.48 -3.16
N GLY A 14 33.62 -6.17 -3.92
CA GLY A 14 33.75 -4.91 -4.63
C GLY A 14 33.24 -4.98 -6.08
N ALA A 15 33.08 -3.80 -6.67
CA ALA A 15 32.89 -3.60 -8.11
C ALA A 15 34.19 -3.08 -8.75
N LYS A 16 34.55 -3.62 -9.92
CA LYS A 16 35.67 -3.11 -10.74
C LYS A 16 35.28 -1.79 -11.43
N SER A 17 36.25 -1.15 -12.08
CA SER A 17 35.96 -0.03 -12.98
C SER A 17 34.94 -0.45 -14.05
N LYS A 18 33.92 0.39 -14.29
CA LYS A 18 32.78 0.10 -15.17
C LYS A 18 32.06 -1.21 -14.84
N GLN A 19 31.94 -1.52 -13.56
CA GLN A 19 31.12 -2.63 -13.06
C GLN A 19 30.13 -2.12 -12.01
N VAL A 20 28.94 -2.68 -11.99
CA VAL A 20 27.91 -2.41 -10.96
C VAL A 20 27.52 -3.69 -10.25
N LEU A 21 27.21 -3.58 -8.96
CA LEU A 21 26.66 -4.69 -8.20
C LEU A 21 25.14 -4.72 -8.38
N MET A 22 24.59 -5.89 -8.68
CA MET A 22 23.14 -6.10 -8.67
C MET A 22 22.74 -6.92 -7.44
N VAL A 23 21.74 -6.42 -6.74
CA VAL A 23 21.06 -7.08 -5.62
C VAL A 23 19.57 -7.18 -5.92
N THR A 24 18.91 -8.16 -5.30
CA THR A 24 17.46 -8.33 -5.42
C THR A 24 16.96 -9.08 -4.19
N ASN A 25 15.96 -8.51 -3.53
CA ASN A 25 15.20 -9.15 -2.47
C ASN A 25 13.75 -9.29 -2.93
N ALA A 26 13.04 -10.23 -2.32
CA ALA A 26 11.63 -10.46 -2.61
C ALA A 26 10.89 -10.80 -1.30
N ASP A 27 9.84 -11.59 -1.44
CA ASP A 27 8.97 -12.04 -0.38
C ASP A 27 9.72 -12.95 0.62
N LEU A 28 9.22 -13.07 1.83
CA LEU A 28 9.69 -14.06 2.80
C LEU A 28 9.11 -15.47 2.50
N ARG A 29 8.01 -15.54 1.75
CA ARG A 29 7.33 -16.78 1.36
C ARG A 29 8.03 -17.43 0.17
N GLU A 30 8.60 -18.62 0.38
CA GLU A 30 9.25 -19.40 -0.70
C GLU A 30 8.35 -19.66 -1.92
N PRO A 31 7.05 -20.04 -1.79
CA PRO A 31 6.21 -20.28 -2.96
C PRO A 31 6.07 -19.05 -3.87
N ALA A 32 5.99 -17.86 -3.27
CA ALA A 32 5.95 -16.60 -4.01
C ALA A 32 7.26 -16.36 -4.76
N ASN A 33 8.39 -16.56 -4.09
CA ASN A 33 9.71 -16.37 -4.69
C ASN A 33 9.98 -17.31 -5.87
N VAL A 34 9.62 -18.60 -5.74
CA VAL A 34 9.76 -19.58 -6.83
C VAL A 34 8.90 -19.18 -8.04
N THR A 35 7.66 -18.76 -7.79
CA THR A 35 6.71 -18.39 -8.84
C THR A 35 7.18 -17.15 -9.61
N CYS A 36 7.72 -16.14 -8.90
CA CYS A 36 8.17 -14.89 -9.51
C CYS A 36 9.57 -14.96 -10.16
N TRP A 37 10.39 -15.96 -9.79
CA TRP A 37 11.80 -16.06 -10.20
C TRP A 37 12.05 -16.02 -11.72
N PRO A 38 11.25 -16.69 -12.59
CA PRO A 38 11.48 -16.64 -14.03
C PRO A 38 11.46 -15.21 -14.60
N VAL A 39 10.58 -14.35 -14.09
CA VAL A 39 10.48 -12.94 -14.51
C VAL A 39 11.71 -12.16 -14.03
N GLN A 40 12.11 -12.34 -12.77
CA GLN A 40 13.34 -11.73 -12.26
C GLN A 40 14.54 -12.10 -13.12
N LYS A 41 14.75 -13.40 -13.40
CA LYS A 41 15.89 -13.84 -14.20
C LYS A 41 15.90 -13.24 -15.61
N LYS A 42 14.74 -13.17 -16.26
CA LYS A 42 14.57 -12.50 -17.56
C LYS A 42 15.01 -11.03 -17.51
N PHE A 43 14.66 -10.29 -16.46
CA PHE A 43 15.06 -8.88 -16.32
C PHE A 43 16.50 -8.71 -15.84
N GLU A 44 17.08 -9.68 -15.12
CA GLU A 44 18.53 -9.74 -14.86
C GLU A 44 19.30 -9.81 -16.19
N ASP A 45 18.89 -10.68 -17.12
CA ASP A 45 19.54 -10.84 -18.43
C ASP A 45 19.39 -9.59 -19.31
N LYS A 46 18.21 -8.95 -19.30
CA LYS A 46 17.98 -7.68 -20.00
C LYS A 46 18.82 -6.54 -19.44
N LEU A 47 18.94 -6.44 -18.12
CA LEU A 47 19.77 -5.43 -17.48
C LEU A 47 21.25 -5.63 -17.84
N GLU A 48 21.73 -6.87 -17.86
CA GLU A 48 23.09 -7.19 -18.29
C GLU A 48 23.36 -6.71 -19.72
N GLN A 49 22.45 -7.02 -20.66
CA GLN A 49 22.56 -6.55 -22.05
C GLN A 49 22.56 -5.02 -22.17
N ALA A 50 21.70 -4.32 -21.41
CA ALA A 50 21.66 -2.86 -21.42
C ALA A 50 22.95 -2.24 -20.86
N LEU A 51 23.52 -2.83 -19.80
CA LEU A 51 24.79 -2.40 -19.23
C LEU A 51 25.94 -2.60 -20.22
N GLU A 52 25.99 -3.74 -20.91
CA GLU A 52 27.00 -4.05 -21.93
C GLU A 52 26.97 -3.04 -23.08
N GLN A 53 25.79 -2.68 -23.57
CA GLN A 53 25.61 -1.65 -24.61
C GLN A 53 26.15 -0.28 -24.18
N LEU A 54 26.11 0.03 -22.88
CA LEU A 54 26.65 1.26 -22.31
C LEU A 54 28.13 1.12 -21.89
N GLY A 55 28.76 -0.04 -22.12
CA GLY A 55 30.15 -0.32 -21.81
C GLY A 55 30.42 -0.63 -20.34
N TYR A 56 29.40 -1.09 -19.60
CA TYR A 56 29.50 -1.55 -18.21
C TYR A 56 29.26 -3.06 -18.13
N SER A 57 29.67 -3.66 -17.01
CA SER A 57 29.36 -5.06 -16.68
C SER A 57 28.55 -5.15 -15.40
N MET A 58 27.70 -6.17 -15.29
CA MET A 58 26.98 -6.48 -14.06
C MET A 58 27.75 -7.52 -13.24
N LYS A 59 27.68 -7.42 -11.92
CA LYS A 59 28.05 -8.51 -11.00
C LYS A 59 26.91 -8.73 -10.02
N ARG A 60 26.30 -9.91 -10.08
CA ARG A 60 25.34 -10.34 -9.05
C ARG A 60 26.06 -10.49 -7.72
N ALA A 61 25.62 -9.75 -6.68
CA ALA A 61 26.36 -9.68 -5.41
C ALA A 61 26.14 -10.91 -4.52
N HIS A 62 25.15 -11.74 -4.82
CA HIS A 62 24.80 -12.96 -4.09
C HIS A 62 24.57 -14.11 -5.09
N PRO A 63 24.71 -15.39 -4.69
CA PRO A 63 24.48 -16.52 -5.58
C PRO A 63 22.99 -16.82 -5.78
N VAL A 64 22.66 -17.57 -6.83
CA VAL A 64 21.36 -18.23 -6.97
C VAL A 64 21.36 -19.52 -6.16
N SER A 65 20.35 -19.74 -5.33
CA SER A 65 20.26 -20.96 -4.52
C SER A 65 19.62 -22.09 -5.33
N GLN A 66 20.40 -23.13 -5.64
CA GLN A 66 19.89 -24.31 -6.35
C GLN A 66 18.82 -25.05 -5.53
N SER A 67 18.97 -25.12 -4.21
CA SER A 67 18.02 -25.82 -3.33
C SER A 67 16.68 -25.10 -3.21
N ARG A 68 16.67 -23.76 -3.30
CA ARG A 68 15.46 -22.93 -3.22
C ARG A 68 14.82 -22.69 -4.59
N GLY A 69 15.56 -22.93 -5.67
CA GLY A 69 15.08 -22.71 -7.04
C GLY A 69 15.01 -21.24 -7.45
N HIS A 70 15.55 -20.31 -6.63
CA HIS A 70 15.55 -18.87 -6.92
C HIS A 70 16.77 -18.17 -6.33
N GLY A 71 16.99 -16.91 -6.73
CA GLY A 71 18.12 -16.08 -6.28
C GLY A 71 17.76 -14.92 -5.34
N PHE A 72 16.50 -14.73 -4.95
CA PHE A 72 16.13 -13.64 -4.05
C PHE A 72 16.72 -13.75 -2.63
N ILE A 73 17.05 -12.59 -2.06
CA ILE A 73 17.22 -12.40 -0.61
C ILE A 73 15.82 -12.42 0.03
N SER A 74 15.61 -13.26 1.03
CA SER A 74 14.28 -13.47 1.65
C SER A 74 14.28 -13.26 3.17
N SER A 75 15.37 -12.76 3.75
CA SER A 75 15.41 -12.39 5.16
C SER A 75 16.34 -11.20 5.42
N GLN A 76 16.11 -10.53 6.54
CA GLN A 76 16.98 -9.46 7.02
C GLN A 76 18.39 -9.95 7.36
N ARG A 77 18.56 -11.19 7.83
CA ARG A 77 19.87 -11.76 8.09
C ARG A 77 20.67 -11.94 6.80
N GLU A 78 20.05 -12.52 5.76
CA GLU A 78 20.68 -12.67 4.45
C GLU A 78 21.09 -11.32 3.86
N GLY A 79 20.19 -10.33 3.90
CA GLY A 79 20.52 -8.98 3.43
C GLY A 79 21.65 -8.32 4.23
N SER A 80 21.61 -8.43 5.56
CA SER A 80 22.66 -7.88 6.43
C SER A 80 24.02 -8.55 6.21
N ASP A 81 24.06 -9.87 6.02
CA ASP A 81 25.29 -10.60 5.72
C ASP A 81 25.88 -10.19 4.36
N LEU A 82 25.00 -10.05 3.35
CA LEU A 82 25.41 -9.59 2.03
C LEU A 82 26.04 -8.20 2.10
N PHE A 83 25.38 -7.23 2.75
CA PHE A 83 25.89 -5.86 2.82
C PHE A 83 27.11 -5.72 3.73
N ALA A 84 27.32 -6.61 4.71
CA ALA A 84 28.58 -6.69 5.44
C ALA A 84 29.76 -7.10 4.53
N ALA A 85 29.48 -7.87 3.47
CA ALA A 85 30.46 -8.26 2.46
C ALA A 85 30.62 -7.21 1.35
N ILE A 86 29.56 -6.49 0.96
CA ILE A 86 29.64 -5.44 -0.07
C ILE A 86 30.61 -4.32 0.36
N GLU A 87 31.45 -3.87 -0.57
CA GLU A 87 32.28 -2.69 -0.35
C GLU A 87 31.39 -1.44 -0.17
N PRO A 88 31.56 -0.63 0.90
CA PRO A 88 30.58 0.40 1.26
C PRO A 88 30.36 1.49 0.21
N ASP A 89 31.31 1.70 -0.70
CA ASP A 89 31.24 2.72 -1.75
C ASP A 89 30.85 2.14 -3.12
N ALA A 90 30.61 0.83 -3.22
CA ALA A 90 30.28 0.18 -4.49
C ALA A 90 28.92 0.68 -5.05
N PRO A 91 28.80 0.90 -6.37
CA PRO A 91 27.51 1.19 -6.99
C PRO A 91 26.59 -0.04 -6.94
N VAL A 92 25.37 0.14 -6.44
CA VAL A 92 24.38 -0.93 -6.27
C VAL A 92 23.11 -0.61 -7.06
N ILE A 93 22.68 -1.56 -7.89
CA ILE A 93 21.34 -1.59 -8.48
C ILE A 93 20.52 -2.63 -7.70
N VAL A 94 19.39 -2.20 -7.14
CA VAL A 94 18.36 -3.08 -6.58
C VAL A 94 17.35 -3.35 -7.69
N LEU A 95 17.37 -4.55 -8.26
CA LEU A 95 16.44 -4.95 -9.32
C LEU A 95 15.20 -5.62 -8.71
N LEU A 96 14.03 -5.03 -8.98
CA LEU A 96 12.75 -5.37 -8.35
C LEU A 96 11.73 -5.76 -9.41
N THR A 97 11.35 -7.04 -9.41
CA THR A 97 10.34 -7.57 -10.35
C THR A 97 9.21 -8.35 -9.69
N ALA A 98 9.19 -8.34 -8.37
CA ALA A 98 8.19 -8.98 -7.54
C ALA A 98 7.97 -8.13 -6.28
N TRP A 99 6.94 -8.50 -5.50
CA TRP A 99 6.77 -7.95 -4.15
C TRP A 99 7.99 -8.32 -3.31
N GLN A 100 8.38 -7.39 -2.45
CA GLN A 100 9.58 -7.50 -1.64
C GLN A 100 9.36 -6.93 -0.25
N TYR A 101 10.04 -7.49 0.74
CA TYR A 101 9.96 -6.96 2.10
C TYR A 101 11.13 -6.00 2.32
N SER A 102 10.86 -4.69 2.35
CA SER A 102 11.90 -3.65 2.37
C SER A 102 12.92 -3.83 3.49
N HIS A 103 12.45 -4.26 4.66
CA HIS A 103 13.30 -4.51 5.82
C HIS A 103 14.41 -5.56 5.61
N HIS A 104 14.34 -6.39 4.56
CA HIS A 104 15.40 -7.35 4.25
C HIS A 104 16.73 -6.65 3.96
N ILE A 105 16.70 -5.50 3.28
CA ILE A 105 17.91 -4.80 2.83
C ILE A 105 17.95 -3.32 3.23
N ALA A 106 16.83 -2.69 3.52
CA ALA A 106 16.76 -1.26 3.83
C ALA A 106 17.66 -0.82 5.00
N PRO A 107 17.74 -1.56 6.14
CA PRO A 107 18.64 -1.18 7.24
C PRO A 107 20.11 -1.16 6.82
N SER A 108 20.51 -2.02 5.90
CA SER A 108 21.88 -2.05 5.38
C SER A 108 22.11 -0.98 4.31
N LEU A 109 21.14 -0.76 3.42
CA LEU A 109 21.17 0.31 2.42
C LEU A 109 21.25 1.69 3.07
N ALA A 110 20.60 1.90 4.21
CA ALA A 110 20.63 3.16 4.95
C ALA A 110 22.05 3.63 5.30
N HIS A 111 22.98 2.69 5.52
CA HIS A 111 24.38 2.98 5.84
C HIS A 111 25.35 2.77 4.67
N HIS A 112 24.87 2.26 3.53
CA HIS A 112 25.67 2.12 2.32
C HIS A 112 26.05 3.51 1.81
N ARG A 113 27.31 3.76 1.46
CA ARG A 113 27.78 5.08 0.99
C ARG A 113 27.72 5.22 -0.52
N GLY A 114 27.87 4.11 -1.24
CA GLY A 114 27.81 4.08 -2.70
C GLY A 114 26.44 4.49 -3.25
N PRO A 115 26.38 4.82 -4.55
CA PRO A 115 25.13 5.19 -5.21
C PRO A 115 24.19 3.98 -5.29
N VAL A 116 22.90 4.24 -5.11
CA VAL A 116 21.83 3.23 -5.12
C VAL A 116 20.82 3.58 -6.21
N LEU A 117 20.56 2.64 -7.12
CA LEU A 117 19.46 2.70 -8.08
C LEU A 117 18.42 1.65 -7.73
N LEU A 118 17.18 2.08 -7.51
CA LEU A 118 16.02 1.21 -7.47
C LEU A 118 15.50 1.07 -8.90
N LEU A 119 15.51 -0.15 -9.43
CA LEU A 119 15.13 -0.44 -10.80
C LEU A 119 13.98 -1.44 -10.83
N ALA A 120 12.87 -1.07 -11.47
CA ALA A 120 11.69 -1.94 -11.60
C ALA A 120 11.31 -2.21 -13.05
N ASN A 121 10.70 -3.37 -13.30
CA ASN A 121 9.94 -3.59 -14.53
C ASN A 121 8.56 -2.93 -14.42
N PHE A 122 8.07 -2.35 -15.52
CA PHE A 122 6.70 -1.85 -15.62
C PHE A 122 5.80 -2.93 -16.23
N ASP A 123 5.44 -3.94 -15.42
CA ASP A 123 4.72 -5.14 -15.86
C ASP A 123 3.65 -5.50 -14.82
N GLY A 124 2.43 -5.83 -15.26
CA GLY A 124 1.32 -6.15 -14.37
C GLY A 124 1.38 -7.54 -13.72
N THR A 125 2.14 -8.47 -14.31
CA THR A 125 2.16 -9.89 -13.93
C THR A 125 2.50 -10.06 -12.46
N TRP A 126 3.57 -9.39 -12.01
CA TRP A 126 4.04 -9.45 -10.63
C TRP A 126 4.28 -8.04 -10.07
N PRO A 127 4.09 -7.84 -8.76
CA PRO A 127 4.14 -6.52 -8.10
C PRO A 127 5.56 -5.93 -7.94
N GLY A 128 6.35 -5.87 -9.01
CA GLY A 128 7.68 -5.24 -9.02
C GLY A 128 7.64 -3.72 -8.81
N LEU A 129 6.66 -3.04 -9.42
CA LEU A 129 6.42 -1.60 -9.23
C LEU A 129 6.04 -1.28 -7.78
N VAL A 130 5.10 -2.05 -7.23
CA VAL A 130 4.67 -2.02 -5.83
C VAL A 130 5.89 -2.17 -4.92
N GLY A 131 6.72 -3.20 -5.15
CA GLY A 131 7.95 -3.43 -4.39
C GLY A 131 8.93 -2.26 -4.44
N MET A 132 9.12 -1.64 -5.61
CA MET A 132 10.00 -0.48 -5.79
C MET A 132 9.50 0.76 -5.07
N LEU A 133 8.20 1.09 -5.19
CA LEU A 133 7.62 2.24 -4.51
C LEU A 133 7.65 2.09 -2.99
N CYS A 134 7.42 0.87 -2.47
CA CYS A 134 7.57 0.56 -1.04
C CYS A 134 9.02 0.77 -0.55
N LEU A 135 10.02 0.26 -1.28
CA LEU A 135 11.42 0.46 -0.91
C LEU A 135 11.83 1.94 -1.02
N ALA A 136 11.33 2.65 -2.03
CA ALA A 136 11.63 4.06 -2.20
C ALA A 136 11.10 4.91 -1.04
N GLY A 137 9.82 4.72 -0.66
CA GLY A 137 9.25 5.36 0.52
C GLY A 137 10.02 4.99 1.80
N THR A 138 10.42 3.72 1.92
CA THR A 138 11.23 3.24 3.05
C THR A 138 12.58 3.95 3.14
N LEU A 139 13.30 4.08 2.03
CA LEU A 139 14.61 4.75 2.02
C LEU A 139 14.48 6.25 2.26
N THR A 140 13.40 6.89 1.81
CA THR A 140 13.09 8.29 2.17
C THR A 140 12.90 8.42 3.68
N SER A 141 12.11 7.53 4.29
CA SER A 141 11.90 7.52 5.75
C SER A 141 13.15 7.21 6.58
N LEU A 142 14.16 6.58 5.97
CA LEU A 142 15.46 6.29 6.57
C LEU A 142 16.54 7.33 6.22
N ASP A 143 16.17 8.45 5.58
CA ASP A 143 17.10 9.50 5.13
C ASP A 143 18.24 8.96 4.24
N LYS A 144 17.93 7.98 3.40
CA LYS A 144 18.88 7.37 2.45
C LYS A 144 18.62 7.91 1.04
N PRO A 145 19.55 8.64 0.43
CA PRO A 145 19.46 9.01 -0.99
C PRO A 145 19.48 7.78 -1.91
N TYR A 146 18.63 7.81 -2.93
CA TYR A 146 18.53 6.80 -3.99
C TYR A 146 18.09 7.44 -5.31
N SER A 147 18.20 6.70 -6.40
CA SER A 147 17.60 7.01 -7.70
C SER A 147 16.54 5.97 -8.05
N ARG A 148 15.58 6.33 -8.90
CA ARG A 148 14.55 5.42 -9.41
C ARG A 148 14.65 5.32 -10.92
N LEU A 149 14.42 4.14 -11.47
CA LEU A 149 14.22 3.94 -12.90
C LEU A 149 13.24 2.78 -13.11
N TRP A 150 12.47 2.84 -14.18
CA TRP A 150 11.51 1.81 -14.54
C TRP A 150 11.40 1.68 -16.05
N SER A 151 10.98 0.51 -16.51
CA SER A 151 10.74 0.25 -17.93
C SER A 151 10.01 -1.07 -18.14
N GLU A 152 9.20 -1.14 -19.20
CA GLU A 152 8.51 -2.38 -19.60
C GLU A 152 9.51 -3.42 -20.14
N SER A 153 10.55 -2.97 -20.85
CA SER A 153 11.37 -3.83 -21.70
C SER A 153 12.89 -3.74 -21.45
N PHE A 154 13.35 -2.69 -20.78
CA PHE A 154 14.78 -2.33 -20.56
C PHE A 154 15.54 -2.03 -21.87
N ASP A 155 14.83 -1.57 -22.90
CA ASP A 155 15.42 -1.16 -24.19
C ASP A 155 14.88 0.18 -24.70
N ASP A 156 13.92 0.78 -23.99
CA ASP A 156 13.34 2.05 -24.38
C ASP A 156 14.29 3.23 -24.12
N LYS A 157 14.02 4.34 -24.81
CA LYS A 157 14.86 5.54 -24.77
C LYS A 157 14.93 6.17 -23.38
N PHE A 158 13.82 6.20 -22.64
CA PHE A 158 13.79 6.77 -21.30
C PHE A 158 14.69 5.97 -20.36
N PHE A 159 14.58 4.64 -20.41
CA PHE A 159 15.43 3.73 -19.64
C PHE A 159 16.91 3.88 -19.99
N MET A 160 17.29 3.77 -21.26
CA MET A 160 18.69 3.79 -21.66
C MET A 160 19.37 5.12 -21.31
N GLN A 161 18.66 6.25 -21.47
CA GLN A 161 19.17 7.56 -21.08
C GLN A 161 19.27 7.72 -19.55
N GLY A 162 18.27 7.24 -18.81
CA GLY A 162 18.27 7.25 -17.36
C GLY A 162 19.41 6.41 -16.77
N LEU A 163 19.58 5.18 -17.28
CA LEU A 163 20.65 4.27 -16.88
C LEU A 163 22.03 4.87 -17.19
N GLN A 164 22.24 5.41 -18.39
CA GLN A 164 23.48 6.09 -18.76
C GLN A 164 23.81 7.26 -17.83
N THR A 165 22.79 8.05 -17.46
CA THR A 165 22.94 9.18 -16.54
C THR A 165 23.38 8.69 -15.16
N TRP A 166 22.69 7.69 -14.61
CA TRP A 166 23.02 7.13 -13.30
C TRP A 166 24.42 6.49 -13.28
N LEU A 167 24.79 5.74 -14.32
CA LEU A 167 26.12 5.13 -14.43
C LEU A 167 27.27 6.15 -14.49
N ARG A 168 27.00 7.33 -15.06
CA ARG A 168 27.99 8.41 -15.19
C ARG A 168 28.13 9.24 -13.92
N TYR A 169 27.02 9.54 -13.24
CA TYR A 169 26.99 10.51 -12.15
C TYR A 169 26.74 9.89 -10.76
N GLY A 170 26.37 8.61 -10.70
CA GLY A 170 25.91 7.94 -9.49
C GLY A 170 24.52 8.39 -9.03
N SER A 171 23.83 9.20 -9.83
CA SER A 171 22.51 9.74 -9.51
C SER A 171 21.69 9.99 -10.77
N LEU A 172 20.37 9.85 -10.62
CA LEU A 172 19.36 10.21 -11.60
C LEU A 172 18.23 10.93 -10.86
N GLN A 173 17.88 12.13 -11.33
CA GLN A 173 16.79 12.93 -10.79
C GLN A 173 15.69 13.08 -11.84
N HIS A 174 14.46 12.86 -11.40
CA HIS A 174 13.27 13.08 -12.19
C HIS A 174 12.66 14.44 -11.83
N LYS A 175 11.93 15.05 -12.77
CA LYS A 175 11.16 16.26 -12.48
C LYS A 175 9.94 15.88 -11.66
N ASN A 176 9.76 16.53 -10.52
CA ASN A 176 8.60 16.30 -9.63
C ASN A 176 7.68 17.53 -9.61
N ASN A 177 7.49 18.16 -10.77
CA ASN A 177 6.75 19.41 -10.89
C ASN A 177 5.24 19.26 -10.65
N TYR A 178 4.72 18.04 -10.62
CA TYR A 178 3.32 17.78 -10.30
C TYR A 178 3.04 17.91 -8.79
N LEU A 179 4.04 17.83 -7.92
CA LEU A 179 3.87 18.00 -6.47
C LEU A 179 4.19 19.44 -6.08
N HIS A 180 3.19 20.12 -5.53
CA HIS A 180 3.26 21.53 -5.16
C HIS A 180 3.17 21.70 -3.66
N ASP A 181 4.21 22.26 -3.04
CA ASP A 181 4.20 22.59 -1.61
C ASP A 181 3.12 23.61 -1.28
N VAL A 182 2.32 23.33 -0.25
CA VAL A 182 1.32 24.26 0.28
C VAL A 182 1.80 24.76 1.64
N ALA A 183 2.13 26.05 1.70
CA ALA A 183 2.59 26.67 2.95
C ALA A 183 1.48 26.68 4.02
N PRO A 184 1.82 26.59 5.32
CA PRO A 184 0.83 26.73 6.41
C PRO A 184 0.02 28.04 6.39
N THR A 185 0.56 29.08 5.74
CA THR A 185 -0.06 30.40 5.57
C THR A 185 -0.83 30.54 4.24
N HIS A 186 -1.03 29.46 3.49
CA HIS A 186 -1.69 29.51 2.18
C HIS A 186 -3.11 30.11 2.27
N PRO A 187 -3.56 30.93 1.29
CA PRO A 187 -4.87 31.59 1.31
C PRO A 187 -6.08 30.66 1.51
N VAL A 188 -5.96 29.36 1.18
CA VAL A 188 -6.97 28.34 1.49
C VAL A 188 -7.39 28.38 2.96
N MET A 189 -6.47 28.72 3.88
CA MET A 189 -6.72 28.85 5.31
C MET A 189 -7.63 30.04 5.65
N ALA A 190 -7.93 30.96 4.74
CA ALA A 190 -8.87 32.06 4.99
C ALA A 190 -10.27 31.82 4.41
N THR A 191 -10.43 30.79 3.57
CA THR A 191 -11.70 30.45 2.90
C THR A 191 -12.74 29.86 3.86
N LEU A 192 -14.00 29.80 3.43
CA LEU A 192 -15.07 29.17 4.21
C LEU A 192 -14.82 27.68 4.40
N GLU A 193 -14.39 26.96 3.37
CA GLU A 193 -14.03 25.54 3.49
C GLU A 193 -12.76 25.34 4.31
N GLY A 194 -11.80 26.26 4.20
CA GLY A 194 -10.64 26.28 5.07
C GLY A 194 -11.02 26.36 6.54
N ALA A 195 -12.05 27.14 6.90
CA ALA A 195 -12.55 27.22 8.27
C ALA A 195 -13.15 25.90 8.76
N VAL A 196 -13.86 25.16 7.89
CA VAL A 196 -14.32 23.80 8.17
C VAL A 196 -13.14 22.88 8.43
N GLY A 197 -12.14 22.88 7.53
CA GLY A 197 -10.93 22.08 7.67
C GLY A 197 -10.19 22.32 8.98
N ARG A 198 -9.98 23.58 9.34
CA ARG A 198 -9.35 23.95 10.62
C ARG A 198 -10.13 23.41 11.81
N LYS A 199 -11.45 23.57 11.82
CA LYS A 199 -12.29 23.10 12.91
C LYS A 199 -12.19 21.58 13.10
N VAL A 200 -12.16 20.82 11.99
CA VAL A 200 -11.97 19.37 12.03
C VAL A 200 -10.55 19.01 12.49
N GLY A 201 -9.52 19.69 11.99
CA GLY A 201 -8.13 19.45 12.40
C GLY A 201 -7.90 19.74 13.90
N GLU A 202 -8.43 20.86 14.40
CA GLU A 202 -8.42 21.22 15.83
C GLU A 202 -9.17 20.18 16.67
N TYR A 203 -10.31 19.69 16.17
CA TYR A 203 -11.05 18.61 16.83
C TYR A 203 -10.18 17.35 16.99
N ILE A 204 -9.50 16.91 15.93
CA ILE A 204 -8.60 15.74 15.96
C ILE A 204 -7.43 15.98 16.93
N LEU A 205 -6.81 17.17 16.90
CA LEU A 205 -5.73 17.50 17.82
C LEU A 205 -6.18 17.50 19.28
N GLN A 206 -7.41 17.91 19.58
CA GLN A 206 -7.94 17.99 20.94
C GLN A 206 -8.48 16.64 21.45
N HIS A 207 -9.27 15.95 20.62
CA HIS A 207 -10.05 14.77 21.03
C HIS A 207 -9.37 13.45 20.68
N LYS A 208 -8.38 13.50 19.78
CA LYS A 208 -7.61 12.38 19.24
C LYS A 208 -8.44 11.41 18.40
N GLU A 209 -7.94 11.09 17.21
CA GLU A 209 -8.45 9.94 16.44
C GLU A 209 -7.54 8.74 16.68
N ILE A 210 -7.97 7.82 17.54
CA ILE A 210 -7.13 6.70 17.99
C ILE A 210 -7.09 5.62 16.91
N LEU A 211 -5.88 5.27 16.47
CA LEU A 211 -5.64 4.20 15.49
C LEU A 211 -5.40 2.88 16.23
N GLY A 212 -6.31 1.91 16.14
CA GLY A 212 -6.12 0.59 16.76
C GLY A 212 -5.60 -0.44 15.78
N LEU A 213 -4.35 -0.86 15.91
CA LEU A 213 -3.73 -1.81 14.97
C LEU A 213 -3.37 -3.12 15.68
N PHE A 214 -3.84 -4.24 15.14
CA PHE A 214 -3.51 -5.59 15.62
C PHE A 214 -2.13 -6.00 15.11
N ASP A 215 -1.16 -5.93 16.02
CA ASP A 215 0.27 -5.89 15.77
C ASP A 215 0.66 -4.74 14.82
N THR A 216 1.95 -4.55 14.59
CA THR A 216 2.46 -3.49 13.71
C THR A 216 3.54 -4.08 12.80
N PHE A 217 3.77 -3.46 11.65
CA PHE A 217 4.81 -3.84 10.67
C PHE A 217 4.48 -5.05 9.78
N CYS A 218 3.48 -4.88 8.91
CA CYS A 218 3.14 -5.86 7.88
C CYS A 218 4.24 -5.98 6.82
N MET A 219 4.65 -7.22 6.50
CA MET A 219 5.52 -7.56 5.38
C MET A 219 6.81 -6.71 5.23
N GLY A 220 7.35 -6.18 6.33
CA GLY A 220 8.56 -5.38 6.29
C GLY A 220 8.41 -4.00 5.63
N MET A 221 7.18 -3.47 5.51
CA MET A 221 6.87 -2.14 5.00
C MET A 221 7.24 -1.04 6.00
N ILE A 222 8.50 -0.61 6.00
CA ILE A 222 8.99 0.43 6.93
C ILE A 222 8.28 1.76 6.65
N ASN A 223 7.98 2.06 5.39
CA ASN A 223 7.16 3.21 4.96
C ASN A 223 5.74 3.25 5.57
N GLY A 224 5.27 2.14 6.15
CA GLY A 224 3.98 2.04 6.82
C GLY A 224 4.06 2.06 8.36
N VAL A 225 5.25 2.25 8.95
CA VAL A 225 5.44 2.24 10.41
C VAL A 225 5.99 3.58 10.88
N PHE A 226 5.08 4.47 11.24
CA PHE A 226 5.42 5.83 11.62
C PHE A 226 5.97 5.90 13.05
N PRO A 227 6.93 6.81 13.34
CA PRO A 227 7.33 7.09 14.71
C PRO A 227 6.14 7.55 15.55
N GLN A 228 6.05 7.05 16.79
CA GLN A 228 4.97 7.42 17.72
C GLN A 228 4.84 8.93 17.89
N GLN A 229 5.97 9.66 17.97
CA GLN A 229 5.96 11.12 18.07
C GLN A 229 5.26 11.78 16.87
N ALA A 230 5.42 11.25 15.65
CA ALA A 230 4.79 11.78 14.46
C ALA A 230 3.26 11.66 14.56
N LEU A 231 2.76 10.48 14.95
CA LEU A 231 1.35 10.19 15.18
C LEU A 231 0.74 11.05 16.30
N VAL A 232 1.43 11.17 17.43
CA VAL A 232 0.99 11.98 18.57
C VAL A 232 0.88 13.47 18.19
N ASN A 233 1.85 13.99 17.44
CA ASN A 233 1.90 15.39 17.02
C ASN A 233 0.70 15.79 16.16
N ILE A 234 0.26 14.88 15.28
CA ILE A 234 -0.89 15.14 14.39
C ILE A 234 -2.24 14.79 15.04
N GLY A 235 -2.26 14.37 16.31
CA GLY A 235 -3.48 14.03 17.03
C GLY A 235 -4.04 12.63 16.74
N MET A 236 -3.22 11.71 16.25
CA MET A 236 -3.66 10.37 15.84
C MET A 236 -2.84 9.25 16.52
N PRO A 237 -2.87 9.15 17.86
CA PRO A 237 -2.05 8.19 18.59
C PRO A 237 -2.43 6.74 18.27
N LEU A 238 -1.44 5.85 18.39
CA LEU A 238 -1.62 4.41 18.18
C LEU A 238 -2.06 3.70 19.46
N GLU A 239 -3.15 2.94 19.38
CA GLU A 239 -3.49 1.88 20.32
C GLU A 239 -2.96 0.54 19.76
N SER A 240 -2.02 -0.07 20.49
CA SER A 240 -1.38 -1.30 20.04
C SER A 240 -2.18 -2.51 20.50
N LEU A 241 -2.81 -3.21 19.57
CA LEU A 241 -3.57 -4.42 19.83
C LEU A 241 -2.76 -5.66 19.46
N SER A 242 -3.16 -6.84 19.91
CA SER A 242 -2.48 -8.11 19.57
C SER A 242 -3.37 -8.99 18.70
N GLN A 243 -2.83 -9.53 17.61
CA GLN A 243 -3.54 -10.51 16.77
C GLN A 243 -3.96 -11.76 17.55
N SER A 244 -3.22 -12.13 18.59
CA SER A 244 -3.60 -13.24 19.47
C SER A 244 -4.89 -12.96 20.25
N ALA A 245 -5.10 -11.71 20.68
CA ALA A 245 -6.33 -11.29 21.33
C ALA A 245 -7.51 -11.23 20.33
N LEU A 246 -7.24 -10.90 19.06
CA LEU A 246 -8.24 -10.98 17.99
C LEU A 246 -8.73 -12.42 17.81
N LEU A 247 -7.84 -13.42 17.74
CA LEU A 247 -8.23 -14.84 17.64
C LEU A 247 -9.10 -15.29 18.82
N VAL A 248 -8.73 -14.89 20.05
CA VAL A 248 -9.52 -15.19 21.25
C VAL A 248 -10.92 -14.56 21.16
N GLU A 249 -11.03 -13.34 20.64
CA GLU A 249 -12.31 -12.65 20.49
C GLU A 249 -13.15 -13.27 19.36
N MET A 250 -12.54 -13.66 18.24
CA MET A 250 -13.19 -14.43 17.17
C MET A 250 -13.82 -15.71 17.71
N ALA A 251 -13.11 -16.45 18.56
CA ALA A 251 -13.58 -17.69 19.17
C ALA A 251 -14.83 -17.49 20.06
N LYS A 252 -15.07 -16.29 20.58
CA LYS A 252 -16.28 -15.97 21.37
C LYS A 252 -17.50 -15.65 20.51
N VAL A 253 -17.35 -15.43 19.20
CA VAL A 253 -18.47 -15.14 18.30
C VAL A 253 -19.26 -16.43 18.05
N PRO A 254 -20.54 -16.52 18.48
CA PRO A 254 -21.35 -17.73 18.31
C PRO A 254 -21.55 -18.09 16.83
N ASP A 255 -21.63 -19.37 16.52
CA ASP A 255 -21.76 -19.85 15.13
C ASP A 255 -23.02 -19.31 14.44
N GLU A 256 -24.14 -19.23 15.18
CA GLU A 256 -25.41 -18.66 14.72
C GLU A 256 -25.25 -17.21 14.24
N LEU A 257 -24.40 -16.42 14.91
CA LEU A 257 -24.13 -15.04 14.53
C LEU A 257 -23.22 -14.96 13.29
N ARG A 258 -22.27 -15.89 13.16
CA ARG A 258 -21.42 -16.01 11.95
C ARG A 258 -22.27 -16.36 10.73
N GLU A 259 -23.18 -17.31 10.89
CA GLU A 259 -24.11 -17.74 9.84
C GLU A 259 -25.09 -16.61 9.48
N ALA A 260 -25.65 -15.91 10.47
CA ALA A 260 -26.51 -14.75 10.24
C ALA A 260 -25.79 -13.64 9.47
N CYS A 261 -24.51 -13.39 9.79
CA CYS A 261 -23.67 -12.44 9.09
C CYS A 261 -23.48 -12.83 7.62
N LEU A 262 -23.07 -14.07 7.35
CA LEU A 262 -22.92 -14.57 5.98
C LEU A 262 -24.22 -14.48 5.18
N ASN A 263 -25.32 -15.00 5.73
CA ASN A 263 -26.64 -14.97 5.09
C ASN A 263 -27.10 -13.54 4.76
N TRP A 264 -26.71 -12.55 5.56
CA TRP A 264 -27.06 -11.16 5.32
C TRP A 264 -26.45 -10.59 4.03
N TYR A 265 -25.21 -11.00 3.71
CA TYR A 265 -24.53 -10.61 2.47
C TYR A 265 -25.03 -11.41 1.26
N GLU A 266 -25.27 -12.71 1.42
CA GLU A 266 -25.91 -13.55 0.37
C GLU A 266 -27.30 -13.00 0.01
N ALA A 267 -28.10 -12.62 1.00
CA ALA A 267 -29.43 -12.03 0.79
C ALA A 267 -29.40 -10.67 0.09
N ARG A 268 -28.26 -9.98 0.11
CA ARG A 268 -28.01 -8.73 -0.63
C ARG A 268 -27.32 -8.94 -1.98
N GLY A 269 -27.16 -10.18 -2.39
CA GLY A 269 -26.71 -10.54 -3.72
C GLY A 269 -25.20 -10.68 -3.87
N MET A 270 -24.41 -10.60 -2.78
CA MET A 270 -23.00 -10.98 -2.86
C MET A 270 -22.89 -12.46 -3.22
N LYS A 271 -22.06 -12.76 -4.21
CA LYS A 271 -21.83 -14.13 -4.67
C LYS A 271 -20.56 -14.66 -4.03
N PHE A 272 -20.57 -15.90 -3.56
CA PHE A 272 -19.36 -16.58 -3.11
C PHE A 272 -19.10 -17.80 -4.00
N GLN A 273 -17.88 -17.95 -4.49
CA GLN A 273 -17.48 -19.10 -5.32
C GLN A 273 -17.11 -20.28 -4.44
N PHE A 274 -18.11 -20.87 -3.79
CA PHE A 274 -17.89 -21.98 -2.88
C PHE A 274 -17.47 -23.27 -3.58
N GLY A 275 -16.54 -23.98 -2.97
CA GLY A 275 -16.17 -25.35 -3.25
C GLY A 275 -16.04 -26.16 -1.95
N GLU A 276 -15.35 -27.28 -2.02
CA GLU A 276 -15.21 -28.25 -0.93
C GLU A 276 -13.78 -28.33 -0.38
N ASP A 277 -12.75 -28.04 -1.19
CA ASP A 277 -11.35 -28.10 -0.77
C ASP A 277 -10.84 -26.72 -0.31
N ASN A 278 -10.68 -26.52 1.00
CA ASN A 278 -10.18 -25.25 1.54
C ASN A 278 -8.78 -24.85 1.08
N ALA A 279 -7.97 -25.79 0.58
CA ALA A 279 -6.63 -25.53 0.08
C ALA A 279 -6.62 -24.88 -1.31
N THR A 280 -7.68 -25.09 -2.11
CA THR A 280 -7.74 -24.64 -3.51
C THR A 280 -9.01 -23.88 -3.87
N GLU A 281 -10.07 -24.05 -3.09
CA GLU A 281 -11.40 -23.46 -3.26
C GLU A 281 -11.82 -22.66 -2.01
N LEU A 282 -12.79 -21.75 -2.18
CA LEU A 282 -13.35 -20.99 -1.07
C LEU A 282 -14.40 -21.86 -0.37
N THR A 283 -14.39 -21.93 0.95
CA THR A 283 -15.37 -22.70 1.72
C THR A 283 -16.24 -21.79 2.57
N ARG A 284 -17.45 -22.25 2.90
CA ARG A 284 -18.38 -21.51 3.77
C ARG A 284 -17.79 -21.22 5.14
N GLU A 285 -17.03 -22.18 5.69
CA GLU A 285 -16.39 -22.05 7.01
C GLU A 285 -15.32 -20.95 7.02
N GLN A 286 -14.54 -20.79 5.94
CA GLN A 286 -13.60 -19.67 5.83
C GLN A 286 -14.33 -18.32 5.89
N VAL A 287 -15.49 -18.18 5.22
CA VAL A 287 -16.25 -16.93 5.24
C VAL A 287 -16.92 -16.68 6.61
N LYS A 288 -17.42 -17.72 7.28
CA LYS A 288 -17.93 -17.62 8.65
C LYS A 288 -16.84 -17.20 9.63
N GLU A 289 -15.61 -17.68 9.44
CA GLU A 289 -14.45 -17.24 10.24
C GLU A 289 -14.13 -15.75 9.99
N GLN A 290 -14.20 -15.29 8.74
CA GLN A 290 -14.06 -13.85 8.41
C GLN A 290 -15.21 -13.01 9.01
N CYS A 291 -16.44 -13.52 9.04
CA CYS A 291 -17.55 -12.87 9.74
C CYS A 291 -17.24 -12.72 11.24
N ALA A 292 -16.66 -13.75 11.88
CA ALA A 292 -16.23 -13.68 13.28
C ALA A 292 -15.12 -12.63 13.48
N MET A 293 -14.17 -12.53 12.55
CA MET A 293 -13.12 -11.51 12.58
C MET A 293 -13.70 -10.09 12.50
N MET A 294 -14.61 -9.84 11.56
CA MET A 294 -15.29 -8.55 11.41
C MET A 294 -16.01 -8.12 12.70
N ILE A 295 -16.75 -9.05 13.31
CA ILE A 295 -17.47 -8.81 14.56
C ILE A 295 -16.50 -8.53 15.72
N ALA A 296 -15.44 -9.33 15.82
CA ALA A 296 -14.41 -9.15 16.84
C ALA A 296 -13.72 -7.78 16.70
N MET A 297 -13.33 -7.38 15.49
CA MET A 297 -12.73 -6.06 15.22
C MET A 297 -13.63 -4.92 15.67
N ALA A 298 -14.93 -4.95 15.33
CA ALA A 298 -15.88 -3.92 15.74
C ALA A 298 -16.06 -3.86 17.28
N ARG A 299 -16.02 -5.00 17.97
CA ARG A 299 -16.03 -5.03 19.44
C ARG A 299 -14.81 -4.35 20.03
N PHE A 300 -13.62 -4.53 19.44
CA PHE A 300 -12.43 -3.77 19.84
C PHE A 300 -12.59 -2.27 19.58
N VAL A 301 -13.20 -1.88 18.45
CA VAL A 301 -13.52 -0.48 18.16
C VAL A 301 -14.35 0.15 19.28
N LYS A 302 -15.45 -0.50 19.70
CA LYS A 302 -16.27 -0.02 20.83
C LYS A 302 -15.50 -0.04 22.16
N ARG A 303 -14.80 -1.14 22.46
CA ARG A 303 -14.12 -1.39 23.74
C ARG A 303 -12.99 -0.39 24.02
N PHE A 304 -12.26 0.01 22.99
CA PHE A 304 -11.10 0.92 23.12
C PHE A 304 -11.40 2.35 22.61
N GLY A 305 -12.60 2.62 22.08
CA GLY A 305 -12.95 3.93 21.55
C GLY A 305 -12.13 4.30 20.31
N LEU A 306 -11.91 3.34 19.42
CA LEU A 306 -11.06 3.51 18.24
C LEU A 306 -11.78 4.30 17.15
N SER A 307 -11.03 5.11 16.42
CA SER A 307 -11.51 5.80 15.21
C SER A 307 -11.24 5.00 13.94
N ALA A 308 -10.21 4.16 13.96
CA ALA A 308 -9.87 3.23 12.88
C ALA A 308 -9.33 1.93 13.47
N VAL A 309 -9.49 0.84 12.73
CA VAL A 309 -8.97 -0.48 13.11
C VAL A 309 -8.23 -1.12 11.95
N GLY A 310 -7.14 -1.84 12.20
CA GLY A 310 -6.40 -2.54 11.15
C GLY A 310 -5.84 -3.86 11.63
N VAL A 311 -5.75 -4.84 10.75
CA VAL A 311 -5.18 -6.16 11.06
C VAL A 311 -3.91 -6.34 10.25
N GLN A 312 -2.80 -6.67 10.91
CA GLN A 312 -1.55 -6.92 10.17
C GLN A 312 -1.77 -8.09 9.21
N TYR A 313 -2.40 -9.16 9.71
CA TYR A 313 -2.69 -10.44 9.11
C TYR A 313 -1.46 -11.15 8.52
N GLN A 314 -0.84 -10.57 7.49
CA GLN A 314 0.39 -11.03 6.89
C GLN A 314 1.62 -10.64 7.75
N GLN A 315 2.40 -11.55 8.30
CA GLN A 315 2.35 -13.02 8.19
C GLN A 315 1.84 -13.69 9.48
N GLY A 316 1.48 -12.92 10.51
CA GLY A 316 1.18 -13.44 11.85
C GLY A 316 -0.04 -14.35 11.95
N LEU A 317 -1.09 -14.10 11.15
CA LEU A 317 -2.35 -14.85 11.20
C LEU A 317 -2.56 -15.79 10.00
N LYS A 318 -1.71 -15.72 8.97
CA LYS A 318 -1.88 -16.50 7.73
C LYS A 318 -1.98 -18.01 7.94
N ASP A 319 -1.39 -18.50 9.04
CA ASP A 319 -1.31 -19.90 9.42
C ASP A 319 -2.28 -20.26 10.57
N SER A 320 -3.16 -19.32 10.96
CA SER A 320 -4.06 -19.44 12.11
C SER A 320 -5.54 -19.26 11.76
N CYS A 321 -5.86 -18.48 10.74
CA CYS A 321 -7.24 -18.26 10.30
C CYS A 321 -7.32 -17.83 8.82
N ALA A 322 -8.52 -17.88 8.27
CA ALA A 322 -8.86 -17.32 6.97
C ALA A 322 -8.44 -15.85 6.85
N ALA A 323 -8.10 -15.45 5.63
CA ALA A 323 -7.61 -14.11 5.30
C ALA A 323 -8.57 -13.01 5.73
N SER A 324 -8.05 -11.87 6.13
CA SER A 324 -8.85 -10.79 6.73
C SER A 324 -9.70 -10.02 5.72
N ASP A 325 -9.56 -10.29 4.42
CA ASP A 325 -10.06 -9.48 3.32
C ASP A 325 -11.53 -9.11 3.38
N PHE A 326 -12.39 -10.12 3.49
CA PHE A 326 -13.83 -9.91 3.62
C PHE A 326 -14.15 -9.10 4.89
N ALA A 327 -13.49 -9.41 6.01
CA ALA A 327 -13.72 -8.71 7.26
C ALA A 327 -13.32 -7.23 7.19
N GLU A 328 -12.16 -6.94 6.60
CA GLU A 328 -11.59 -5.59 6.49
C GLU A 328 -12.37 -4.73 5.49
N GLY A 329 -12.76 -5.27 4.33
CA GLY A 329 -13.55 -4.50 3.38
C GLY A 329 -14.99 -4.28 3.88
N ALA A 330 -15.60 -5.31 4.46
CA ALA A 330 -16.97 -5.21 4.95
C ALA A 330 -17.12 -4.27 6.16
N ILE A 331 -16.17 -4.26 7.10
CA ILE A 331 -16.23 -3.33 8.25
C ILE A 331 -16.06 -1.87 7.81
N GLY A 332 -15.29 -1.65 6.73
CA GLY A 332 -15.10 -0.35 6.08
C GLY A 332 -16.30 0.17 5.30
N SER A 333 -17.35 -0.64 5.13
CA SER A 333 -18.58 -0.27 4.43
C SER A 333 -19.60 0.36 5.38
N THR A 334 -20.36 1.36 4.91
CA THR A 334 -21.49 1.92 5.66
C THR A 334 -22.68 0.95 5.63
N GLU A 335 -22.96 0.37 4.45
CA GLU A 335 -23.90 -0.73 4.28
C GLU A 335 -23.20 -2.05 4.61
N ARG A 336 -23.31 -2.46 5.88
CA ARG A 336 -22.76 -3.74 6.38
C ARG A 336 -23.71 -4.43 7.35
N PHE A 337 -23.40 -5.69 7.65
CA PHE A 337 -24.12 -6.46 8.67
C PHE A 337 -24.21 -5.65 9.98
N PRO A 338 -25.38 -5.55 10.64
CA PRO A 338 -25.52 -4.82 11.90
C PRO A 338 -24.77 -5.56 13.02
N ILE A 339 -23.52 -5.14 13.27
CA ILE A 339 -22.61 -5.84 14.18
C ILE A 339 -23.03 -5.60 15.64
N PRO A 340 -23.40 -6.64 16.41
CA PRO A 340 -23.70 -6.51 17.82
C PRO A 340 -22.43 -6.56 18.68
N ASP A 341 -22.45 -5.82 19.78
CA ASP A 341 -21.54 -6.05 20.90
C ASP A 341 -21.91 -7.33 21.67
N GLU A 342 -21.27 -7.55 22.82
CA GLU A 342 -21.55 -8.68 23.70
C GLU A 342 -22.93 -8.62 24.38
N GLN A 343 -23.59 -7.46 24.40
CA GLN A 343 -24.92 -7.22 24.98
C GLN A 343 -26.04 -7.15 23.92
N GLY A 344 -25.68 -7.18 22.63
CA GLY A 344 -26.62 -7.08 21.51
C GLY A 344 -26.83 -5.65 21.00
N GLU A 345 -26.14 -4.65 21.53
CA GLU A 345 -26.20 -3.28 21.00
C GLU A 345 -25.42 -3.18 19.69
N ILE A 346 -26.02 -2.52 18.68
CA ILE A 346 -25.38 -2.38 17.38
C ILE A 346 -24.26 -1.33 17.43
N ILE A 347 -23.07 -1.74 16.99
CA ILE A 347 -21.87 -0.92 16.97
C ILE A 347 -21.85 -0.06 15.69
N CYS A 348 -21.69 1.26 15.86
CA CYS A 348 -21.58 2.23 14.76
C CYS A 348 -22.65 2.05 13.67
N PRO A 349 -23.96 2.07 14.01
CA PRO A 349 -25.02 1.80 13.06
C PRO A 349 -25.00 2.82 11.90
N ASN A 350 -25.04 2.31 10.66
CA ASN A 350 -25.03 3.12 9.43
C ASN A 350 -23.83 4.08 9.31
N GLN A 351 -22.66 3.69 9.83
CA GLN A 351 -21.44 4.47 9.70
C GLN A 351 -20.25 3.56 9.46
N ALA A 352 -19.51 3.74 8.36
CA ALA A 352 -18.25 3.06 8.11
C ALA A 352 -17.26 3.17 9.28
N ILE A 353 -16.53 2.09 9.55
CA ILE A 353 -15.38 2.08 10.44
C ILE A 353 -14.12 2.01 9.55
N PRO A 354 -13.28 3.06 9.50
CA PRO A 354 -12.06 3.04 8.71
C PRO A 354 -11.20 1.80 9.01
N CYS A 355 -10.92 1.01 7.96
CA CYS A 355 -10.16 -0.22 8.07
C CYS A 355 -8.77 -0.06 7.44
N ILE A 356 -7.74 -0.28 8.24
CA ILE A 356 -6.35 -0.05 7.85
C ILE A 356 -5.73 -1.38 7.45
N ASN A 357 -5.96 -1.78 6.20
CA ASN A 357 -5.35 -2.97 5.62
C ASN A 357 -3.83 -2.95 5.80
N GLU A 358 -3.29 -4.11 6.16
CA GLU A 358 -1.85 -4.32 6.36
C GLU A 358 -1.23 -3.38 7.41
N VAL A 359 -2.06 -2.81 8.30
CA VAL A 359 -1.65 -1.87 9.36
C VAL A 359 -0.75 -0.72 8.87
N ASP A 360 -0.94 -0.30 7.61
CA ASP A 360 -0.15 0.77 7.00
C ASP A 360 -0.55 2.15 7.55
N MET A 361 0.27 2.68 8.47
CA MET A 361 0.02 3.98 9.09
C MET A 361 0.02 5.13 8.08
N GLY A 362 0.72 5.00 6.95
CA GLY A 362 0.74 6.01 5.89
C GLY A 362 -0.57 6.12 5.11
N THR A 363 -1.41 5.07 5.18
CA THR A 363 -2.80 5.11 4.73
C THR A 363 -3.74 5.43 5.89
N ALA A 364 -3.44 4.96 7.10
CA ALA A 364 -4.29 5.18 8.28
C ALA A 364 -4.57 6.65 8.54
N ILE A 365 -3.54 7.48 8.37
CA ILE A 365 -3.62 8.94 8.54
C ILE A 365 -4.67 9.55 7.59
N PRO A 366 -4.51 9.51 6.26
CA PRO A 366 -5.50 10.08 5.35
C PRO A 366 -6.87 9.39 5.42
N GLN A 367 -6.95 8.07 5.61
CA GLN A 367 -8.24 7.38 5.71
C GLN A 367 -9.08 7.91 6.87
N THR A 368 -8.51 7.94 8.07
CA THR A 368 -9.22 8.39 9.27
C THR A 368 -9.53 9.89 9.20
N MET A 369 -8.60 10.69 8.65
CA MET A 369 -8.82 12.13 8.50
C MET A 369 -9.94 12.45 7.51
N LEU A 370 -9.99 11.78 6.35
CA LEU A 370 -11.07 11.93 5.37
C LEU A 370 -12.39 11.43 5.94
N TRP A 371 -12.41 10.26 6.59
CA TRP A 371 -13.59 9.74 7.26
C TRP A 371 -14.16 10.76 8.26
N ARG A 372 -13.32 11.36 9.12
CA ARG A 372 -13.77 12.36 10.08
C ARG A 372 -14.35 13.60 9.39
N LEU A 373 -13.68 14.11 8.35
CA LEU A 373 -14.15 15.27 7.60
C LEU A 373 -15.49 14.99 6.91
N LEU A 374 -15.55 13.92 6.13
CA LEU A 374 -16.72 13.55 5.33
C LEU A 374 -17.93 13.22 6.22
N SER A 375 -17.73 12.43 7.27
CA SER A 375 -18.81 12.12 8.23
C SER A 375 -19.33 13.37 8.94
N SER A 376 -18.44 14.31 9.31
CA SER A 376 -18.84 15.59 9.93
C SER A 376 -19.63 16.50 8.97
N LEU A 377 -19.51 16.28 7.66
CA LEU A 377 -20.25 16.96 6.60
C LEU A 377 -21.52 16.21 6.16
N GLY A 378 -21.79 15.02 6.74
CA GLY A 378 -22.89 14.16 6.30
C GLY A 378 -22.72 13.61 4.89
N LEU A 379 -21.47 13.46 4.42
CA LEU A 379 -21.12 12.88 3.12
C LEU A 379 -20.73 11.40 3.26
N PRO A 380 -20.76 10.62 2.16
CA PRO A 380 -20.17 9.28 2.13
C PRO A 380 -18.72 9.33 2.64
N ALA A 381 -18.39 8.44 3.56
CA ALA A 381 -17.16 8.50 4.35
C ALA A 381 -16.38 7.17 4.32
N GLU A 382 -16.71 6.29 3.39
CA GLU A 382 -15.99 5.04 3.15
C GLU A 382 -14.63 5.38 2.53
N THR A 383 -13.57 4.98 3.21
CA THR A 383 -12.20 5.16 2.75
C THR A 383 -11.53 3.81 2.58
N THR A 384 -10.58 3.72 1.67
CA THR A 384 -9.77 2.51 1.52
C THR A 384 -8.41 2.85 0.93
N LEU A 385 -7.49 1.89 1.01
CA LEU A 385 -6.22 1.95 0.30
C LEU A 385 -6.32 1.12 -0.99
N HIS A 386 -5.46 1.42 -1.95
CA HIS A 386 -5.17 0.53 -3.07
C HIS A 386 -3.66 0.43 -3.26
N ASP A 387 -3.18 -0.74 -3.72
CA ASP A 387 -1.86 -0.82 -4.32
C ASP A 387 -1.86 -0.11 -5.67
N ILE A 388 -0.80 0.65 -5.93
CA ILE A 388 -0.46 1.15 -7.26
C ILE A 388 0.15 -0.01 -8.03
N ARG A 389 -0.72 -0.91 -8.52
CA ARG A 389 -0.33 -2.21 -9.05
C ARG A 389 0.34 -2.09 -10.41
N TRP A 390 -0.37 -1.50 -11.37
CA TRP A 390 0.05 -1.39 -12.78
C TRP A 390 -0.78 -0.34 -13.52
N GLY A 391 -0.61 -0.21 -14.83
CA GLY A 391 -1.52 0.54 -15.70
C GLY A 391 -1.19 0.31 -17.17
N SER A 392 -2.13 0.64 -18.05
CA SER A 392 -1.93 0.53 -19.51
C SER A 392 -2.84 1.49 -20.27
N GLU A 393 -2.43 1.85 -21.49
CA GLU A 393 -3.24 2.68 -22.37
C GLU A 393 -4.47 1.92 -22.89
N TYR A 394 -5.60 2.62 -22.93
CA TYR A 394 -6.81 2.18 -23.64
C TYR A 394 -7.43 3.38 -24.34
N ARG A 395 -7.59 3.28 -25.68
CA ARG A 395 -8.16 4.33 -26.54
C ARG A 395 -7.55 5.72 -26.34
N GLY A 396 -6.23 5.79 -26.15
CA GLY A 396 -5.48 7.04 -26.02
C GLY A 396 -5.42 7.63 -24.61
N THR A 397 -5.97 6.92 -23.61
CA THR A 397 -5.89 7.31 -22.20
C THR A 397 -5.11 6.25 -21.42
N PHE A 398 -4.14 6.67 -20.62
CA PHE A 398 -3.48 5.79 -19.65
C PHE A 398 -4.36 5.65 -18.41
N TYR A 399 -4.75 4.42 -18.09
CA TYR A 399 -5.46 4.09 -16.85
C TYR A 399 -4.54 3.37 -15.89
N TRP A 400 -4.51 3.86 -14.64
CA TRP A 400 -3.97 3.13 -13.52
C TRP A 400 -4.90 2.00 -13.12
N ASP A 401 -4.30 0.87 -12.80
CA ASP A 401 -4.94 -0.32 -12.24
C ASP A 401 -4.59 -0.35 -10.76
N LEU A 402 -5.51 0.16 -9.93
CA LEU A 402 -5.41 0.22 -8.48
C LEU A 402 -6.08 -1.01 -7.87
N GLU A 403 -5.28 -1.89 -7.26
CA GLU A 403 -5.71 -3.25 -6.92
C GLU A 403 -5.23 -3.62 -5.51
N ILE A 404 -6.03 -3.27 -4.49
CA ILE A 404 -5.78 -3.72 -3.11
C ILE A 404 -5.80 -5.24 -3.03
N SER A 405 -5.00 -5.80 -2.11
CA SER A 405 -4.79 -7.23 -1.90
C SER A 405 -5.99 -8.04 -1.40
N GLY A 406 -7.23 -7.58 -1.63
CA GLY A 406 -8.47 -8.36 -1.55
C GLY A 406 -9.62 -7.70 -0.77
N ALA A 407 -9.38 -6.62 -0.03
CA ALA A 407 -10.37 -5.96 0.84
C ALA A 407 -10.80 -4.58 0.32
N VAL A 408 -12.06 -4.37 -0.01
CA VAL A 408 -12.57 -3.04 -0.39
C VAL A 408 -13.96 -2.80 0.20
N PRO A 409 -14.32 -1.58 0.63
CA PRO A 409 -15.70 -1.25 0.96
C PRO A 409 -16.63 -1.48 -0.23
N PHE A 410 -17.82 -2.03 0.03
CA PHE A 410 -18.76 -2.36 -1.04
C PHE A 410 -19.19 -1.12 -1.82
N GLU A 411 -19.26 0.05 -1.18
CA GLU A 411 -19.60 1.33 -1.80
C GLU A 411 -18.59 1.78 -2.85
N HIS A 412 -17.37 1.22 -2.87
CA HIS A 412 -16.36 1.51 -3.87
C HIS A 412 -16.49 0.62 -5.12
N LEU A 413 -17.38 -0.39 -5.08
CA LEU A 413 -17.64 -1.29 -6.19
C LEU A 413 -18.88 -0.88 -7.00
N LYS A 414 -18.80 -1.09 -8.31
CA LYS A 414 -19.95 -1.05 -9.21
C LYS A 414 -20.98 -2.09 -8.75
N GLY A 415 -22.17 -1.62 -8.37
CA GLY A 415 -23.26 -2.48 -7.90
C GLY A 415 -23.22 -2.83 -6.41
N GLY A 416 -22.32 -2.23 -5.63
CA GLY A 416 -22.28 -2.43 -4.17
C GLY A 416 -22.03 -3.89 -3.79
N ILE A 417 -22.70 -4.34 -2.73
CA ILE A 417 -22.64 -5.74 -2.25
C ILE A 417 -23.02 -6.73 -3.37
N ALA A 418 -24.05 -6.44 -4.16
CA ALA A 418 -24.49 -7.30 -5.25
C ALA A 418 -23.50 -7.37 -6.43
N GLY A 419 -22.62 -6.37 -6.54
CA GLY A 419 -21.53 -6.33 -7.51
C GLY A 419 -20.29 -7.13 -7.09
N ALA A 420 -20.22 -7.54 -5.82
CA ALA A 420 -19.07 -8.26 -5.27
C ALA A 420 -19.17 -9.77 -5.50
N THR A 421 -18.01 -10.37 -5.76
CA THR A 421 -17.81 -11.82 -5.76
C THR A 421 -16.68 -12.21 -4.82
N GLY A 422 -16.95 -13.13 -3.91
CA GLY A 422 -15.95 -13.76 -3.06
C GLY A 422 -15.22 -14.88 -3.77
N TYR A 423 -13.94 -14.68 -4.05
CA TYR A 423 -13.02 -15.73 -4.49
C TYR A 423 -12.12 -16.16 -3.34
N ARG A 424 -11.61 -17.39 -3.40
CA ARG A 424 -10.55 -17.80 -2.49
C ARG A 424 -9.30 -16.97 -2.76
N GLN A 425 -8.68 -16.41 -1.72
CA GLN A 425 -7.36 -15.82 -1.83
C GLN A 425 -6.33 -16.79 -2.46
N PRO A 426 -5.33 -16.30 -3.24
CA PRO A 426 -4.33 -17.17 -3.87
C PRO A 426 -3.50 -17.98 -2.85
N PRO A 427 -3.39 -19.32 -3.00
CA PRO A 427 -2.70 -20.18 -2.04
C PRO A 427 -1.23 -19.84 -1.79
N MET A 428 -0.55 -19.27 -2.79
CA MET A 428 0.87 -18.90 -2.69
C MET A 428 1.13 -17.80 -1.63
N PHE A 429 0.14 -16.94 -1.39
CA PHE A 429 0.21 -15.84 -0.43
C PHE A 429 -0.56 -16.15 0.85
N PHE A 430 -1.69 -16.84 0.72
CA PHE A 430 -2.69 -17.11 1.77
C PHE A 430 -2.98 -18.62 1.86
N PRO A 431 -2.16 -19.39 2.60
CA PRO A 431 -2.33 -20.84 2.71
C PRO A 431 -3.71 -21.25 3.23
N TYR A 432 -4.21 -20.56 4.26
CA TYR A 432 -5.54 -20.81 4.84
C TYR A 432 -6.72 -20.33 3.98
N GLY A 433 -6.49 -19.65 2.85
CA GLY A 433 -7.55 -19.09 2.01
C GLY A 433 -8.33 -17.99 2.73
N GLY A 434 -9.63 -17.89 2.43
CA GLY A 434 -10.47 -16.75 2.83
C GLY A 434 -11.04 -16.05 1.59
N SER A 435 -12.24 -15.48 1.73
CA SER A 435 -12.91 -14.75 0.66
C SER A 435 -12.29 -13.38 0.48
N THR A 436 -11.96 -13.03 -0.76
CA THR A 436 -11.77 -11.65 -1.19
C THR A 436 -13.12 -10.92 -1.30
N ILE A 437 -13.08 -9.62 -1.53
CA ILE A 437 -14.19 -8.83 -2.06
C ILE A 437 -13.78 -8.36 -3.45
N CYS A 438 -13.99 -9.23 -4.46
CA CYS A 438 -13.66 -8.90 -5.85
C CYS A 438 -14.81 -8.15 -6.53
N GLY A 439 -14.47 -7.18 -7.37
CA GLY A 439 -15.42 -6.45 -8.20
C GLY A 439 -14.73 -5.38 -9.05
N GLN A 440 -15.49 -4.78 -9.97
CA GLN A 440 -15.06 -3.58 -10.69
C GLN A 440 -15.26 -2.37 -9.80
N GLY A 441 -14.23 -1.55 -9.62
CA GLY A 441 -14.35 -0.25 -8.98
C GLY A 441 -15.38 0.63 -9.70
N LYS A 442 -16.21 1.36 -8.96
CA LYS A 442 -17.25 2.20 -9.55
C LYS A 442 -16.68 3.43 -10.26
N ALA A 443 -17.44 3.99 -11.18
CA ALA A 443 -17.12 5.28 -11.75
C ALA A 443 -17.39 6.42 -10.75
N GLY A 444 -16.56 7.46 -10.76
CA GLY A 444 -16.79 8.64 -9.93
C GLY A 444 -15.52 9.40 -9.56
N CYS A 445 -15.69 10.61 -9.08
CA CYS A 445 -14.60 11.47 -8.67
C CYS A 445 -14.18 11.14 -7.24
N PHE A 446 -12.90 11.27 -6.94
CA PHE A 446 -12.36 11.01 -5.63
C PHE A 446 -11.23 11.97 -5.26
N ILE A 447 -11.02 12.10 -3.95
CA ILE A 447 -9.78 12.62 -3.39
C ILE A 447 -8.90 11.41 -3.10
N TRP A 448 -7.64 11.50 -3.51
CA TRP A 448 -6.62 10.55 -3.11
C TRP A 448 -5.59 11.22 -2.22
N ALA A 449 -5.00 10.43 -1.32
CA ALA A 449 -3.93 10.92 -0.46
C ALA A 449 -2.94 9.82 -0.09
N ARG A 450 -1.75 10.24 0.34
CA ARG A 450 -0.76 9.36 0.95
C ARG A 450 0.10 10.11 1.94
N ALA A 451 0.18 9.62 3.17
CA ALA A 451 1.16 10.09 4.14
C ALA A 451 2.47 9.29 4.02
N HIS A 452 3.59 9.98 4.21
CA HIS A 452 4.89 9.39 4.55
C HIS A 452 5.53 10.22 5.67
N TYR A 453 6.67 9.77 6.18
CA TYR A 453 7.39 10.49 7.23
C TYR A 453 8.86 10.66 6.91
N GLU A 454 9.41 11.78 7.39
CA GLU A 454 10.83 12.12 7.38
C GLU A 454 11.23 12.58 8.79
N GLY A 455 12.04 11.77 9.48
CA GLY A 455 12.26 11.92 10.91
C GLY A 455 10.93 11.78 11.67
N THR A 456 10.47 12.84 12.33
CA THR A 456 9.17 12.87 13.02
C THR A 456 8.13 13.75 12.32
N ASN A 457 8.44 14.29 11.15
CA ASN A 457 7.50 15.08 10.36
C ASN A 457 6.63 14.16 9.52
N VAL A 458 5.33 14.45 9.48
CA VAL A 458 4.38 13.82 8.56
C VAL A 458 4.28 14.69 7.32
N VAL A 459 4.42 14.07 6.15
CA VAL A 459 4.24 14.71 4.85
C VAL A 459 3.09 14.01 4.13
N MET A 460 2.14 14.77 3.59
CA MET A 460 0.97 14.26 2.90
C MET A 460 0.94 14.73 1.45
N HIS A 461 0.90 13.77 0.52
CA HIS A 461 0.55 14.02 -0.87
C HIS A 461 -0.98 13.95 -1.00
N ILE A 462 -1.59 14.95 -1.64
CA ILE A 462 -3.04 15.02 -1.83
C ILE A 462 -3.33 15.36 -3.29
N GLY A 463 -4.25 14.65 -3.92
CA GLY A 463 -4.72 14.98 -5.26
C GLY A 463 -6.15 14.54 -5.51
N THR A 464 -6.60 14.73 -6.75
CA THR A 464 -7.92 14.27 -7.20
C THR A 464 -7.76 13.28 -8.36
N GLY A 465 -8.81 12.50 -8.59
CA GLY A 465 -8.85 11.55 -9.70
C GLY A 465 -10.27 11.08 -9.99
N HIS A 466 -10.36 10.24 -11.00
CA HIS A 466 -11.63 9.71 -11.50
C HIS A 466 -11.54 8.21 -11.72
N GLY A 467 -12.37 7.46 -11.00
CA GLY A 467 -12.62 6.04 -11.25
C GLY A 467 -13.47 5.87 -12.51
N VAL A 468 -13.19 4.83 -13.27
CA VAL A 468 -13.92 4.52 -14.51
C VAL A 468 -14.38 3.07 -14.55
N GLU A 469 -15.60 2.88 -15.04
CA GLU A 469 -16.12 1.56 -15.39
C GLU A 469 -15.74 1.25 -16.84
N LEU A 470 -14.69 0.46 -17.03
CA LEU A 470 -14.26 0.03 -18.36
C LEU A 470 -15.25 -1.01 -18.92
N PRO A 471 -15.39 -1.09 -20.26
CA PRO A 471 -16.14 -2.16 -20.91
C PRO A 471 -15.68 -3.54 -20.45
N ASP A 472 -16.62 -4.50 -20.37
CA ASP A 472 -16.39 -5.81 -19.77
C ASP A 472 -15.17 -6.56 -20.34
N ASP A 473 -14.94 -6.46 -21.65
CA ASP A 473 -13.80 -7.09 -22.34
C ASP A 473 -12.45 -6.49 -21.91
N GLU A 474 -12.38 -5.17 -21.80
CA GLU A 474 -11.17 -4.47 -21.35
C GLU A 474 -10.91 -4.67 -19.85
N PHE A 475 -11.97 -4.63 -19.04
CA PHE A 475 -11.86 -4.90 -17.61
C PHE A 475 -11.36 -6.32 -17.35
N GLU A 476 -11.90 -7.31 -18.07
CA GLU A 476 -11.50 -8.71 -17.96
C GLU A 476 -10.05 -8.93 -18.41
N ARG A 477 -9.60 -8.24 -19.48
CA ARG A 477 -8.20 -8.28 -19.91
C ARG A 477 -7.26 -7.83 -18.79
N ARG A 478 -7.60 -6.73 -18.10
CA ARG A 478 -6.78 -6.17 -17.01
C ARG A 478 -6.76 -7.06 -15.78
N ARG A 479 -7.92 -7.58 -15.35
CA ARG A 479 -7.99 -8.55 -14.25
C ARG A 479 -7.12 -9.78 -14.46
N ARG A 480 -7.04 -10.28 -15.71
CA ARG A 480 -6.18 -11.42 -16.06
C ARG A 480 -4.69 -11.07 -16.11
N ALA A 481 -4.35 -9.79 -16.22
CA ALA A 481 -2.97 -9.32 -16.25
C ALA A 481 -2.38 -9.08 -14.85
N THR A 482 -3.22 -9.07 -13.81
CA THR A 482 -2.87 -8.82 -12.41
C THR A 482 -3.34 -9.99 -11.52
N ASN A 483 -3.99 -9.73 -10.38
CA ASN A 483 -4.56 -10.76 -9.52
C ASN A 483 -6.09 -10.84 -9.71
N TYR A 484 -6.54 -11.88 -10.42
CA TYR A 484 -7.94 -12.02 -10.83
C TYR A 484 -8.95 -12.02 -9.66
N GLU A 485 -8.54 -12.55 -8.51
CA GLU A 485 -9.35 -12.67 -7.30
C GLU A 485 -9.54 -11.36 -6.54
N TRP A 486 -8.78 -10.31 -6.87
CA TRP A 486 -8.79 -9.03 -6.14
C TRP A 486 -9.73 -8.00 -6.78
N PRO A 487 -10.19 -6.99 -6.01
CA PRO A 487 -10.94 -5.88 -6.57
C PRO A 487 -10.02 -4.98 -7.41
N LEU A 488 -10.52 -4.57 -8.57
CA LEU A 488 -9.76 -3.75 -9.51
C LEU A 488 -10.48 -2.43 -9.77
N LEU A 489 -9.85 -1.33 -9.38
CA LEU A 489 -10.25 0.02 -9.73
C LEU A 489 -9.40 0.52 -10.90
N ASN A 490 -10.03 0.82 -12.02
CA ASN A 490 -9.37 1.54 -13.12
C ASN A 490 -9.60 3.03 -12.94
N CYS A 491 -8.55 3.86 -12.99
CA CYS A 491 -8.70 5.29 -12.77
C CYS A 491 -7.67 6.15 -13.51
N VAL A 492 -7.98 7.44 -13.60
CA VAL A 492 -7.03 8.50 -13.93
C VAL A 492 -6.79 9.38 -12.70
N LEU A 493 -5.59 9.94 -12.60
CA LEU A 493 -5.23 10.93 -11.57
C LEU A 493 -5.10 12.30 -12.24
N ASP A 494 -5.82 13.30 -11.75
CA ASP A 494 -6.00 14.56 -12.47
C ASP A 494 -4.69 15.36 -12.53
N GLY A 495 -4.22 15.63 -13.74
CA GLY A 495 -2.95 16.32 -13.98
C GLY A 495 -1.71 15.54 -13.55
N VAL A 496 -1.81 14.22 -13.31
CA VAL A 496 -0.68 13.36 -12.91
C VAL A 496 -0.49 12.22 -13.91
N GLN A 497 0.62 12.24 -14.65
CA GLN A 497 0.94 11.20 -15.62
C GLN A 497 1.55 9.95 -14.94
N ARG A 498 1.68 8.86 -15.71
CA ARG A 498 2.34 7.62 -15.27
C ARG A 498 3.69 7.90 -14.61
N ASP A 499 4.55 8.61 -15.34
CA ASP A 499 5.94 8.84 -14.93
C ASP A 499 6.07 9.87 -13.80
N ASP A 500 5.09 10.78 -13.66
CA ASP A 500 5.00 11.69 -12.52
C ASP A 500 4.76 10.92 -11.22
N LEU A 501 3.77 10.02 -11.20
CA LEU A 501 3.48 9.25 -9.99
C LEU A 501 4.68 8.38 -9.60
N MET A 502 5.28 7.68 -10.58
CA MET A 502 6.45 6.82 -10.36
C MET A 502 7.67 7.58 -9.81
N SER A 503 7.86 8.84 -10.22
CA SER A 503 9.02 9.63 -9.82
C SER A 503 8.95 10.17 -8.39
N GLY A 504 7.74 10.46 -7.90
CA GLY A 504 7.55 11.22 -6.66
C GLY A 504 6.75 10.53 -5.57
N HIS A 505 5.92 9.53 -5.88
CA HIS A 505 5.07 8.90 -4.87
C HIS A 505 5.90 8.08 -3.87
N GLN A 506 5.54 8.12 -2.58
CA GLN A 506 6.37 7.61 -1.47
C GLN A 506 5.78 6.36 -0.80
N SER A 507 5.07 5.52 -1.56
CA SER A 507 4.58 4.23 -1.08
C SER A 507 4.07 3.35 -2.22
N ASN A 508 3.94 2.05 -1.98
CA ASN A 508 3.14 1.18 -2.83
C ASN A 508 1.64 1.49 -2.76
N HIS A 509 1.15 2.04 -1.65
CA HIS A 509 -0.27 2.31 -1.44
C HIS A 509 -0.69 3.75 -1.75
N ILE A 510 -1.96 3.91 -2.10
CA ILE A 510 -2.68 5.19 -2.23
C ILE A 510 -4.04 5.09 -1.54
N THR A 511 -4.42 6.10 -0.77
CA THR A 511 -5.74 6.18 -0.11
C THR A 511 -6.74 6.86 -1.03
N ILE A 512 -7.99 6.38 -1.07
CA ILE A 512 -9.08 6.98 -1.87
C ILE A 512 -10.33 7.17 -1.00
N ALA A 513 -11.02 8.30 -1.24
CA ALA A 513 -12.39 8.54 -0.78
C ALA A 513 -13.21 9.21 -1.91
N TYR A 514 -14.37 8.64 -2.24
CA TYR A 514 -15.25 9.21 -3.26
C TYR A 514 -15.90 10.50 -2.76
N VAL A 515 -15.96 11.50 -3.65
CA VAL A 515 -16.62 12.78 -3.39
C VAL A 515 -17.38 13.19 -4.65
N GLU A 516 -18.62 13.63 -4.49
CA GLU A 516 -19.42 14.14 -5.61
C GLU A 516 -18.73 15.33 -6.30
N GLN A 517 -18.80 15.38 -7.63
CA GLN A 517 -18.03 16.33 -8.44
C GLN A 517 -18.26 17.80 -8.08
N ASP A 518 -19.49 18.15 -7.71
CA ASP A 518 -19.89 19.51 -7.31
C ASP A 518 -19.32 19.91 -5.94
N LYS A 519 -18.97 18.93 -5.10
CA LYS A 519 -18.39 19.12 -3.77
C LYS A 519 -16.87 18.92 -3.73
N LEU A 520 -16.28 18.31 -4.76
CA LEU A 520 -14.87 17.90 -4.80
C LEU A 520 -13.91 19.03 -4.43
N GLY A 521 -14.06 20.22 -5.04
CA GLY A 521 -13.19 21.37 -4.76
C GLY A 521 -13.30 21.88 -3.31
N SER A 522 -14.52 21.94 -2.77
CA SER A 522 -14.79 22.39 -1.41
C SER A 522 -14.23 21.41 -0.37
N VAL A 523 -14.45 20.11 -0.57
CA VAL A 523 -13.89 19.07 0.32
C VAL A 523 -12.36 19.04 0.25
N LEU A 524 -11.78 19.18 -0.94
CA LEU A 524 -10.32 19.26 -1.11
C LEU A 524 -9.72 20.44 -0.34
N ARG A 525 -10.31 21.65 -0.46
CA ARG A 525 -9.86 22.83 0.32
C ARG A 525 -9.95 22.59 1.82
N ALA A 526 -11.04 22.00 2.29
CA ALA A 526 -11.21 21.65 3.70
C ALA A 526 -10.17 20.61 4.16
N PHE A 527 -9.92 19.57 3.36
CA PHE A 527 -8.97 18.52 3.69
C PHE A 527 -7.51 19.01 3.74
N VAL A 528 -7.13 19.88 2.80
CA VAL A 528 -5.82 20.55 2.83
C VAL A 528 -5.68 21.42 4.09
N ALA A 529 -6.69 22.23 4.41
CA ALA A 529 -6.66 23.08 5.61
C ALA A 529 -6.63 22.25 6.91
N GLN A 530 -7.35 21.13 6.95
CA GLN A 530 -7.31 20.17 8.05
C GLN A 530 -5.89 19.62 8.27
N ALA A 531 -5.24 19.16 7.20
CA ALA A 531 -3.87 18.65 7.29
C ALA A 531 -2.88 19.71 7.76
N LEU A 532 -2.94 20.93 7.22
CA LEU A 532 -2.11 22.05 7.67
C LEU A 532 -2.33 22.39 9.14
N THR A 533 -3.57 22.39 9.62
CA THR A 533 -3.91 22.59 11.04
C THR A 533 -3.28 21.54 11.94
N GLN A 534 -3.24 20.28 11.51
CA GLN A 534 -2.61 19.18 12.24
C GLN A 534 -1.06 19.22 12.19
N GLY A 535 -0.46 20.25 11.57
CA GLY A 535 0.99 20.38 11.45
C GLY A 535 1.62 19.47 10.40
N ILE A 536 0.81 18.90 9.49
CA ILE A 536 1.27 18.04 8.40
C ILE A 536 1.81 18.91 7.27
N GLN A 537 2.95 18.52 6.71
CA GLN A 537 3.49 19.16 5.51
C GLN A 537 2.71 18.68 4.28
N VAL A 538 2.07 19.60 3.55
CA VAL A 538 1.17 19.24 2.45
C VAL A 538 1.82 19.51 1.10
N LYS A 539 1.76 18.51 0.22
CA LYS A 539 2.05 18.63 -1.21
C LYS A 539 0.79 18.28 -2.00
N VAL A 540 0.30 19.22 -2.82
CA VAL A 540 -0.86 18.99 -3.68
C VAL A 540 -0.41 18.60 -5.07
N ALA A 541 -1.05 17.58 -5.63
CA ALA A 541 -0.65 16.91 -6.85
C ALA A 541 -1.49 17.35 -8.06
N GLY A 542 -0.82 17.66 -9.17
CA GLY A 542 -1.45 17.87 -10.48
C GLY A 542 -2.53 18.96 -10.46
N ASP A 543 -3.66 18.67 -11.09
CA ASP A 543 -4.75 19.65 -11.29
C ASP A 543 -5.48 20.03 -9.99
N ALA A 544 -5.29 19.26 -8.91
CA ALA A 544 -5.84 19.58 -7.59
C ALA A 544 -5.35 20.95 -7.08
N LEU A 545 -4.18 21.44 -7.54
CA LEU A 545 -3.68 22.77 -7.21
C LEU A 545 -4.65 23.87 -7.66
N HIS A 546 -5.31 23.72 -8.82
CA HIS A 546 -6.22 24.74 -9.35
C HIS A 546 -7.43 24.98 -8.44
N ALA A 547 -7.87 23.94 -7.71
CA ALA A 547 -8.96 24.04 -6.75
C ALA A 547 -8.58 24.81 -5.47
N LEU A 548 -7.28 24.99 -5.20
CA LEU A 548 -6.78 25.83 -4.12
C LEU A 548 -6.58 27.30 -4.52
N GLN A 549 -6.49 27.59 -5.81
CA GLN A 549 -6.26 28.93 -6.35
C GLN A 549 -7.56 29.69 -6.66
N LYS A 550 -8.69 28.99 -6.78
CA LYS A 550 -9.99 29.62 -6.97
C LYS A 550 -10.50 30.22 -5.66
N GLU A 551 -10.15 31.47 -5.42
CA GLU A 551 -10.95 32.50 -4.73
C GLU A 551 -10.16 33.83 -4.80
N ALA A 552 -10.53 34.70 -5.74
CA ALA A 552 -10.23 36.12 -5.73
C ALA A 552 -11.56 36.88 -5.81
#